data_AF-A0A0A9CT84-F1
#
_entry.id   AF-A0A0A9CT84-F1
#
_cell.length_a   1.000
_cell.length_b   1.000
_cell.length_c   1.000
_cell.angle_alpha   90.00
_cell.angle_beta   90.00
_cell.angle_gamma   90.00
#
_symmetry.space_group_name_H-M   'P 1'
#
loop_
_entity.id
_entity.type
_entity.pdbx_description
1 polymer ?
#
loop_
_entity_poly.entity_id
_entity_poly.type
_entity_poly.pdbx_seq_one_letter_code
_entity_poly.pdbx_strand_id
1 'polypeptide(L)' 'MLTVCEVYCAAEEKMNRHLDQYGILQVEITVDNTVITKQYDKIAFSLHPDKNSLPGAEGALKLVSEAYKILCDRTK' A
#
# COMPACT_ATOMS: atom_id res chain seq x y z
N MET A 1 -0.24 -15.37 4.22
CA MET A 1 -1.39 -14.45 4.25
C MET A 1 -1.26 -13.58 3.01
N LEU A 2 -2.28 -13.49 2.15
CA LEU A 2 -2.14 -12.88 0.82
C LEU A 2 -2.08 -11.35 0.97
N THR A 3 -0.99 -10.72 0.52
CA THR A 3 -0.75 -9.25 0.57
C THR A 3 -1.97 -8.44 0.10
N VAL A 4 -2.73 -9.00 -0.84
CA VAL A 4 -4.01 -8.44 -1.31
C VAL A 4 -5.00 -8.25 -0.16
N CYS A 5 -5.24 -9.27 0.66
CA CYS A 5 -6.18 -9.17 1.79
C CYS A 5 -5.75 -8.11 2.81
N GLU A 6 -4.46 -7.98 3.10
CA GLU A 6 -3.98 -6.98 4.06
C GLU A 6 -4.18 -5.55 3.54
N VAL A 7 -3.89 -5.32 2.26
CA VAL A 7 -4.14 -4.02 1.62
C VAL A 7 -5.63 -3.67 1.63
N TYR A 8 -6.49 -4.63 1.31
CA TYR A 8 -7.94 -4.41 1.35
C TYR A 8 -8.45 -4.19 2.78
N CYS A 9 -7.95 -4.95 3.76
CA CYS A 9 -8.33 -4.77 5.16
C CYS A 9 -7.95 -3.36 5.66
N ALA A 10 -6.71 -2.92 5.38
CA ALA A 10 -6.25 -1.57 5.74
C ALA A 10 -7.01 -0.46 4.99
N ALA A 11 -7.46 -0.72 3.76
CA ALA A 11 -8.30 0.21 3.00
C ALA A 11 -9.75 0.28 3.52
N GLU A 12 -10.28 -0.83 4.07
CA GLU A 12 -11.61 -0.90 4.70
C GLU A 12 -11.65 -0.28 6.09
N GLU A 13 -10.52 -0.25 6.81
CA GLU A 13 -10.35 0.46 8.09
C GLU A 13 -10.32 1.99 7.92
N LYS A 14 -11.30 2.51 7.19
CA LYS A 14 -11.63 3.93 7.03
C LYS A 14 -12.20 4.48 8.33
N MET A 15 -11.45 4.40 9.43
CA MET A 15 -11.73 5.17 10.62
C MET A 15 -11.51 6.65 10.27
N ASN A 16 -12.63 7.35 10.04
CA ASN A 16 -12.69 8.80 10.11
C ASN A 16 -12.05 9.60 8.95
N ARG A 17 -12.38 9.24 7.70
CA ARG A 17 -12.08 10.00 6.46
C ARG A 17 -10.61 10.07 6.02
N HIS A 18 -9.68 9.47 6.77
CA HIS A 18 -8.31 9.24 6.31
C HIS A 18 -8.13 7.75 6.05
N LEU A 19 -7.75 7.40 4.82
CA LEU A 19 -7.23 6.07 4.53
C LEU A 19 -5.94 5.89 5.33
N ASP A 20 -5.76 4.73 5.99
CA ASP A 20 -4.54 4.42 6.70
C ASP A 20 -3.43 4.11 5.69
N GLN A 21 -2.84 5.17 5.13
CA GLN A 21 -1.86 5.09 4.05
C GLN A 21 -0.61 4.31 4.47
N TYR A 22 -0.24 4.42 5.73
CA TYR A 22 0.87 3.70 6.33
C TYR A 22 0.54 2.20 6.45
N GLY A 23 -0.66 1.83 6.90
CA GLY A 23 -1.16 0.46 6.94
C GLY A 23 -1.35 -0.18 5.58
N ILE A 24 -1.81 0.59 4.57
CA ILE A 24 -1.89 0.13 3.16
C ILE A 24 -0.50 -0.24 2.63
N LEU A 25 0.52 0.56 2.95
CA LEU A 25 1.91 0.28 2.62
C LEU A 25 2.57 -0.72 3.60
N GLN A 26 1.86 -1.16 4.64
CA GLN A 26 2.36 -2.02 5.71
C GLN A 26 3.64 -1.47 6.35
N VAL A 27 3.67 -0.17 6.61
CA VAL A 27 4.77 0.54 7.27
C VAL A 27 4.28 1.25 8.52
N GLU A 28 5.18 1.53 9.46
CA GLU A 28 4.85 2.38 10.61
C GLU A 28 4.78 3.86 10.21
N ILE A 29 4.02 4.65 10.95
CA ILE A 29 3.92 6.12 10.77
C ILE A 29 5.23 6.86 11.04
N THR A 30 6.21 6.18 11.66
CA THR A 30 7.50 6.73 12.09
C THR A 30 8.59 6.57 11.05
N VAL A 31 8.35 5.84 9.94
CA VAL A 31 9.40 5.53 8.97
C VAL A 31 9.66 6.68 7.99
N ASP A 32 10.90 6.79 7.55
CA ASP A 32 11.31 7.76 6.52
C ASP A 32 10.78 7.40 5.13
N ASN A 33 10.71 8.41 4.24
CA ASN A 33 10.36 8.23 2.83
C ASN A 33 11.19 7.16 2.11
N THR A 34 12.46 6.99 2.48
CA THR A 34 13.31 5.95 1.89
C THR A 34 12.80 4.54 2.17
N VAL A 35 12.23 4.31 3.35
CA VAL A 35 11.60 3.04 3.74
C VAL A 35 10.27 2.88 3.03
N ILE A 36 9.48 3.96 2.93
CA ILE A 36 8.20 3.99 2.22
C ILE A 36 8.38 3.59 0.75
N THR A 37 9.35 4.18 0.03
CA THR A 37 9.63 3.83 -1.38
C THR A 37 10.07 2.37 -1.53
N LYS A 38 10.98 1.89 -0.66
CA LYS A 38 11.43 0.49 -0.69
C LYS A 38 10.30 -0.50 -0.47
N GLN A 39 9.40 -0.19 0.45
CA GLN A 39 8.26 -1.04 0.75
C GLN A 39 7.23 -1.01 -0.39
N TYR A 40 7.00 0.16 -1.00
CA TYR A 40 6.18 0.28 -2.22
C TYR A 40 6.71 -0.63 -3.33
N ASP A 41 8.00 -0.58 -3.65
CA ASP A 41 8.61 -1.43 -4.68
C ASP A 41 8.43 -2.92 -4.37
N LYS A 42 8.57 -3.30 -3.08
CA LYS A 42 8.38 -4.69 -2.63
C LYS A 42 6.94 -5.17 -2.81
N ILE A 43 5.96 -4.34 -2.47
CA ILE A 43 4.53 -4.65 -2.62
C ILE A 43 4.17 -4.67 -4.11
N ALA A 44 4.65 -3.71 -4.91
CA ALA A 44 4.43 -3.66 -6.35
C ALA A 44 4.97 -4.90 -7.06
N PHE A 45 6.16 -5.35 -6.69
CA PHE A 45 6.74 -6.59 -7.19
C PHE A 45 5.90 -7.83 -6.81
N SER A 46 5.34 -7.84 -5.59
CA SER A 46 4.53 -8.95 -5.08
C SER A 46 3.11 -8.99 -5.66
N LEU A 47 2.60 -7.84 -6.10
CA LEU A 47 1.28 -7.70 -6.74
C LEU A 47 1.36 -7.70 -8.28
N HIS A 48 2.57 -7.79 -8.84
CA HIS A 48 2.77 -7.81 -10.28
C HIS A 48 2.03 -9.00 -10.91
N PRO A 49 1.31 -8.81 -12.04
CA PRO A 49 0.49 -9.85 -12.67
C PRO A 49 1.28 -11.10 -13.08
N ASP A 50 2.59 -10.95 -13.30
CA ASP A 50 3.52 -12.06 -13.59
C ASP A 50 3.69 -13.03 -12.42
N LYS A 51 3.64 -12.52 -11.18
CA LYS A 51 3.87 -13.27 -9.94
C LYS A 51 2.57 -13.61 -9.21
N ASN A 52 1.50 -12.87 -9.48
CA ASN A 52 0.28 -12.91 -8.69
C ASN A 52 -0.95 -12.91 -9.60
N SER A 53 -1.51 -14.10 -9.84
CA SER A 53 -2.75 -14.27 -10.63
C SER A 53 -4.02 -14.10 -9.80
N LEU A 54 -3.93 -13.49 -8.61
CA LEU A 54 -5.09 -13.30 -7.75
C LEU A 54 -6.03 -12.23 -8.32
N PRO A 55 -7.34 -12.49 -8.35
CA PRO A 55 -8.33 -11.46 -8.61
C PRO A 55 -8.23 -10.39 -7.52
N GLY A 56 -8.04 -9.13 -7.93
CA GLY A 56 -7.87 -8.00 -7.02
C GLY A 56 -6.43 -7.57 -6.75
N ALA A 57 -5.41 -8.25 -7.29
CA ALA A 57 -4.01 -7.80 -7.19
C ALA A 57 -3.80 -6.40 -7.81
N GLU A 58 -4.43 -6.14 -8.95
CA GLU A 58 -4.43 -4.82 -9.60
C GLU A 58 -5.10 -3.74 -8.73
N GLY A 59 -6.22 -4.09 -8.08
CA GLY A 59 -6.92 -3.18 -7.18
C GLY A 59 -6.11 -2.85 -5.93
N ALA A 60 -5.46 -3.86 -5.34
CA ALA A 60 -4.52 -3.66 -4.23
C ALA A 60 -3.33 -2.79 -4.65
N LEU A 61 -2.75 -3.01 -5.84
CA LEU A 61 -1.64 -2.20 -6.34
C LEU A 61 -2.05 -0.73 -6.51
N LYS A 62 -3.28 -0.49 -6.97
CA LYS A 62 -3.83 0.85 -7.12
C LYS A 62 -3.99 1.57 -5.78
N LEU A 63 -4.49 0.89 -4.76
CA LEU A 63 -4.59 1.42 -3.39
C LEU A 63 -3.20 1.76 -2.83
N VAL A 64 -2.23 0.87 -3.01
CA VAL A 64 -0.83 1.06 -2.59
C VAL A 64 -0.19 2.25 -3.31
N SER A 65 -0.46 2.42 -4.60
CA SER A 65 0.03 3.55 -5.40
C SER A 65 -0.57 4.89 -4.95
N GLU A 66 -1.86 4.89 -4.61
CA GLU A 66 -2.53 6.08 -4.08
C GLU A 66 -2.00 6.46 -2.70
N ALA A 67 -1.82 5.48 -1.81
CA ALA A 67 -1.22 5.69 -0.51
C ALA A 67 0.20 6.26 -0.61
N TYR A 68 1.04 5.67 -1.46
CA TYR A 68 2.40 6.13 -1.71
C TYR A 68 2.43 7.59 -2.20
N LYS A 69 1.55 7.93 -3.15
CA LYS A 69 1.46 9.28 -3.68
C LYS A 69 1.12 10.30 -2.59
N ILE A 70 0.19 9.98 -1.69
CA ILE A 70 -0.21 10.91 -0.63
C ILE A 70 0.90 11.06 0.43
N LEU A 71 1.59 9.98 0.79
CA LEU A 71 2.72 10.06 1.74
C LEU A 71 3.89 10.84 1.15
N CYS A 72 4.21 10.60 -0.12
CA CYS A 72 5.27 11.33 -0.81
C CYS A 72 4.92 12.82 -0.99
N ASP A 73 3.65 13.16 -1.22
CA ASP A 73 3.17 14.54 -1.37
C ASP A 73 3.20 15.30 -0.03
N ARG A 74 2.84 14.66 1.08
CA ARG A 74 2.92 15.27 2.42
C ARG A 74 4.33 15.66 2.86
N THR A 75 5.35 15.06 2.25
CA THR A 75 6.74 15.31 2.63
C THR A 75 7.48 16.23 1.66
N LYS A 76 6.74 16.86 0.74
CA LYS A 76 7.25 17.83 -0.22
C LYS A 76 6.98 19.26 0.25
#